data_AF-A0A5C3EFA1-F1
#
_entry.id   AF-A0A5C3EFA1-F1
#
_cell.length_a   1.000
_cell.length_b   1.000
_cell.length_c   1.000
_cell.angle_alpha   90.00
_cell.angle_beta   90.00
_cell.angle_gamma   90.00
#
_symmetry.space_group_name_H-M   'P 1'
#
loop_
_entity.id
_entity.type
_entity.pdbx_description
1 polymer ?
#
loop_
_entity_poly.entity_id
_entity_poly.type
_entity_poly.pdbx_seq_one_letter_code
_entity_poly.pdbx_strand_id
1 'polypeptide(L)'
;MLPTYTRAAAAQLHLQLSLKLTSSTTLRFRLPAILTTPSTFSTPSSSTSSSITPALALSPSTAAAAAAGASESSTTTCPTLGETLAGWWDGLLKAVPKKKVSHSRKSMRAANKGLKDRVDLVHCSGCGKPKAQHHLCGFCYAELNRARKVSLGSQKLAQSGVQKSLNPQQ
;
A
#
# COMPACT_ATOMS: atom_id res chain seq x y z
N MET A 1 -43.89 -27.03 -9.40
CA MET A 1 -43.75 -25.76 -10.12
C MET A 1 -42.51 -25.03 -9.56
N LEU A 2 -41.31 -25.41 -9.99
CA LEU A 2 -40.04 -24.78 -9.60
C LEU A 2 -39.51 -23.98 -10.81
N PRO A 3 -38.92 -22.79 -10.61
CA PRO A 3 -38.44 -21.95 -11.70
C PRO A 3 -37.14 -22.50 -12.28
N THR A 4 -37.12 -22.68 -13.60
CA THR A 4 -35.91 -22.92 -14.39
C THR A 4 -35.15 -21.60 -14.57
N TYR A 5 -33.91 -21.53 -14.09
CA TYR A 5 -33.04 -20.38 -14.30
C TYR A 5 -32.22 -20.59 -15.59
N THR A 6 -32.49 -19.76 -16.61
CA THR A 6 -31.75 -19.75 -17.87
C THR A 6 -30.41 -19.02 -17.70
N ARG A 7 -29.32 -19.66 -18.15
CA ARG A 7 -27.94 -19.17 -18.00
C ARG A 7 -27.59 -18.23 -19.17
N ALA A 8 -27.35 -16.96 -18.86
CA ALA A 8 -26.88 -15.96 -19.82
C ALA A 8 -25.44 -16.27 -20.32
N ALA A 9 -25.19 -16.02 -21.60
CA ALA A 9 -23.90 -16.22 -22.25
C ALA A 9 -22.87 -15.17 -21.78
N ALA A 10 -21.71 -15.63 -21.30
CA ALA A 10 -20.61 -14.76 -20.90
C ALA A 10 -19.89 -14.24 -22.16
N ALA A 11 -20.07 -12.95 -22.47
CA ALA A 11 -19.28 -12.26 -23.49
C ALA A 11 -17.85 -12.01 -22.96
N GLN A 12 -16.86 -12.65 -23.58
CA GLN A 12 -15.44 -12.44 -23.25
C GLN A 12 -14.94 -11.15 -23.89
N LEU A 13 -14.80 -10.08 -23.10
CA LEU A 13 -14.13 -8.86 -23.54
C LEU A 13 -12.60 -9.05 -23.45
N HIS A 14 -11.93 -9.05 -24.60
CA HIS A 14 -10.48 -9.10 -24.70
C HIS A 14 -9.91 -7.69 -24.88
N LEU A 15 -9.13 -7.23 -23.90
CA LEU A 15 -8.39 -5.96 -24.00
C LEU A 15 -7.03 -6.21 -24.69
N GLN A 16 -6.76 -5.49 -25.78
CA GLN A 16 -5.50 -5.55 -26.53
C GLN A 16 -4.70 -4.27 -26.24
N LEU A 17 -3.44 -4.42 -25.81
CA LEU A 17 -2.53 -3.28 -25.64
C LEU A 17 -1.38 -3.43 -26.64
N SER A 18 -1.18 -2.40 -27.47
CA SER A 18 -0.10 -2.34 -28.46
C SER A 18 0.88 -1.23 -28.12
N LEU A 19 2.15 -1.57 -27.96
CA LEU A 19 3.23 -0.58 -27.81
C LEU A 19 4.07 -0.54 -29.08
N LYS A 20 4.30 0.67 -29.60
CA LYS A 20 5.20 0.92 -30.72
C LYS A 20 6.57 1.31 -30.19
N LEU A 21 7.58 0.51 -30.48
CA LEU A 21 8.96 0.80 -30.12
C LEU A 21 9.75 1.05 -31.41
N THR A 22 9.82 2.33 -31.78
CA THR A 22 10.48 2.88 -32.99
C THR A 22 9.85 2.41 -34.30
N SER A 23 10.10 3.13 -35.41
CA SER A 23 9.31 3.17 -36.66
C SER A 23 8.90 1.84 -37.31
N SER A 24 9.42 0.69 -36.88
CA SER A 24 9.11 -0.61 -37.49
C SER A 24 8.65 -1.72 -36.54
N THR A 25 8.52 -1.49 -35.23
CA THR A 25 8.22 -2.59 -34.28
C THR A 25 6.99 -2.28 -33.42
N THR A 26 5.93 -3.08 -33.59
CA THR A 26 4.71 -3.02 -32.77
C THR A 26 4.52 -4.34 -32.04
N LEU A 27 4.58 -4.33 -30.71
CA LEU A 27 4.32 -5.50 -29.87
C LEU A 27 2.89 -5.46 -29.36
N ARG A 28 2.13 -6.56 -29.53
CA ARG A 28 0.75 -6.70 -29.07
C ARG A 28 0.67 -7.70 -27.92
N PHE A 29 0.18 -7.25 -26.77
CA PHE A 29 -0.07 -8.11 -25.62
C PHE A 29 -1.58 -8.29 -25.41
N ARG A 30 -2.00 -9.54 -25.18
CA ARG A 30 -3.39 -9.93 -24.88
C ARG A 30 -3.43 -10.45 -23.45
N LEU A 31 -4.04 -9.71 -22.53
CA LEU A 31 -4.16 -10.12 -21.14
C LEU A 31 -5.55 -10.75 -20.90
N PRO A 32 -5.65 -11.97 -20.34
CA PRO A 32 -6.93 -12.50 -19.88
C PRO A 32 -7.36 -11.77 -18.60
N ALA A 33 -8.55 -11.18 -18.62
CA ALA A 33 -9.16 -10.57 -17.44
C ALA A 33 -9.59 -11.69 -16.48
N ILE A 34 -8.85 -11.89 -15.39
CA ILE A 34 -9.21 -12.82 -14.32
C ILE A 34 -10.23 -12.13 -13.42
N LEU A 35 -11.52 -12.23 -13.78
CA LEU A 35 -12.61 -11.83 -12.88
C LEU A 35 -13.04 -13.07 -12.08
N THR A 36 -12.71 -13.03 -10.79
CA THR A 36 -13.00 -14.05 -9.78
C THR A 36 -14.52 -14.24 -9.62
N THR A 37 -15.04 -15.39 -10.01
CA THR A 37 -16.37 -15.89 -9.59
C THR A 37 -16.25 -16.71 -8.31
N PRO A 38 -17.18 -16.60 -7.33
CA PRO A 38 -17.19 -17.46 -6.16
C PRO A 38 -17.80 -18.84 -6.51
N SER A 39 -17.01 -19.91 -6.40
CA SER A 39 -17.50 -21.29 -6.50
C SER A 39 -17.77 -21.85 -5.11
N THR A 40 -19.04 -22.13 -4.85
CA THR A 40 -19.52 -23.05 -3.81
C THR A 40 -19.06 -24.48 -4.12
N PHE A 41 -18.48 -25.16 -3.14
CA PHE A 41 -18.31 -26.62 -3.16
C PHE A 41 -18.67 -27.18 -1.79
N SER A 42 -19.66 -28.06 -1.78
CA SER A 42 -20.09 -28.87 -0.63
C SER A 42 -19.65 -30.33 -0.80
N THR A 43 -19.07 -30.87 0.27
CA THR A 43 -19.11 -32.27 0.80
C THR A 43 -18.47 -33.45 0.02
N PRO A 44 -18.20 -34.63 0.64
CA PRO A 44 -17.80 -34.99 2.03
C PRO A 44 -16.63 -36.03 2.11
N SER A 45 -16.31 -36.45 3.35
CA SER A 45 -15.79 -37.78 3.77
C SER A 45 -14.31 -38.00 4.15
N SER A 46 -14.17 -38.37 5.44
CA SER A 46 -13.36 -39.46 6.03
C SER A 46 -11.87 -39.29 6.38
N SER A 47 -11.63 -39.41 7.70
CA SER A 47 -10.51 -40.06 8.41
C SER A 47 -9.10 -39.47 8.20
N THR A 48 -8.31 -39.13 9.22
CA THR A 48 -7.80 -40.04 10.26
C THR A 48 -7.08 -39.21 11.34
N SER A 49 -7.17 -39.67 12.58
CA SER A 49 -6.53 -39.25 13.81
C SER A 49 -5.04 -38.89 13.69
N SER A 50 -4.60 -37.85 14.41
CA SER A 50 -3.26 -37.77 15.03
C SER A 50 -3.20 -36.61 16.02
N SER A 51 -3.29 -36.94 17.30
CA SER A 51 -3.00 -36.12 18.46
C SER A 51 -1.50 -35.92 18.62
N ILE A 52 -1.00 -34.68 18.56
CA ILE A 52 0.33 -34.34 19.06
C ILE A 52 0.23 -33.07 19.90
N THR A 53 0.26 -33.28 21.21
CA THR A 53 0.52 -32.30 22.26
C THR A 53 2.02 -31.96 22.27
N PRO A 54 2.41 -30.68 22.29
CA PRO A 54 3.73 -30.29 22.78
C PRO A 54 3.62 -29.81 24.23
N ALA A 55 4.16 -30.61 25.14
CA ALA A 55 4.46 -30.23 26.51
C ALA A 55 5.58 -29.16 26.50
N LEU A 56 5.31 -27.98 27.03
CA LEU A 56 6.35 -27.00 27.35
C LEU A 56 6.97 -27.36 28.70
N ALA A 57 8.19 -27.90 28.64
CA ALA A 57 9.06 -28.05 29.79
C ALA A 57 9.65 -26.70 30.20
N LEU A 58 9.67 -26.44 31.51
CA LEU A 58 10.23 -25.28 32.17
C LEU A 58 11.76 -25.23 32.02
N SER A 59 12.28 -24.04 31.73
CA SER A 59 13.71 -23.68 31.82
C SER A 59 14.02 -23.00 33.15
N PRO A 60 15.08 -23.40 33.88
CA PRO A 60 15.65 -22.57 34.93
C PRO A 60 16.79 -21.69 34.41
N SER A 61 16.64 -20.38 34.61
CA SER A 61 17.71 -19.39 34.59
C SER A 61 18.70 -19.67 35.71
N THR A 62 19.99 -19.71 35.40
CA THR A 62 21.02 -19.18 36.30
C THR A 62 22.04 -18.39 35.49
N ALA A 63 22.23 -17.17 35.96
CA ALA A 63 23.10 -16.16 35.39
C ALA A 63 24.50 -16.25 36.00
N ALA A 64 25.45 -15.71 35.23
CA ALA A 64 26.62 -14.96 35.65
C ALA A 64 27.78 -15.71 36.35
N ALA A 65 28.93 -15.75 35.65
CA ALA A 65 30.11 -14.90 35.91
C ALA A 65 31.28 -15.44 35.05
N ALA A 66 31.85 -14.65 34.13
CA ALA A 66 33.07 -13.83 34.31
C ALA A 66 34.34 -14.71 34.48
N ALA A 67 35.49 -14.50 33.84
CA ALA A 67 36.03 -13.42 33.01
C ALA A 67 37.30 -13.95 32.29
N ALA A 68 37.89 -13.05 31.49
CA ALA A 68 39.31 -12.97 31.11
C ALA A 68 39.77 -13.65 29.80
N GLY A 69 40.24 -12.81 28.89
CA GLY A 69 41.04 -13.20 27.72
C GLY A 69 41.26 -12.06 26.73
N ALA A 70 42.32 -11.27 26.97
CA ALA A 70 43.16 -10.49 26.03
C ALA A 70 42.57 -10.08 24.66
N SER A 71 42.47 -8.78 24.35
CA SER A 71 43.58 -7.96 23.82
C SER A 71 44.32 -8.58 22.64
N GLU A 72 43.80 -8.43 21.42
CA GLU A 72 44.64 -8.35 20.22
C GLU A 72 44.13 -7.24 19.29
N SER A 73 44.97 -6.21 19.22
CA SER A 73 44.93 -5.10 18.28
C SER A 73 44.84 -5.61 16.85
N SER A 74 43.70 -5.42 16.19
CA SER A 74 43.60 -5.55 14.73
C SER A 74 43.72 -4.16 14.13
N THR A 75 44.90 -3.89 13.58
CA THR A 75 45.25 -2.73 12.76
C THR A 75 44.14 -2.38 11.78
N THR A 76 43.66 -1.14 11.88
CA THR A 76 42.78 -0.50 10.89
C THR A 76 43.55 -0.28 9.59
N THR A 77 43.69 -1.32 8.78
CA THR A 77 44.09 -1.20 7.37
C THR A 77 42.85 -0.75 6.60
N CYS A 78 42.86 0.47 6.07
CA CYS A 78 41.82 0.92 5.15
C CYS A 78 41.78 -0.03 3.95
N PRO A 79 40.66 -0.69 3.66
CA PRO A 79 40.61 -1.65 2.56
C PRO A 79 40.80 -0.91 1.24
N THR A 80 41.70 -1.44 0.41
CA THR A 80 41.90 -0.97 -0.96
C THR A 80 40.59 -1.11 -1.72
N LEU A 81 40.23 -0.17 -2.60
CA LEU A 81 38.95 -0.12 -3.33
C LEU A 81 38.56 -1.45 -4.02
N GLY A 82 39.55 -2.28 -4.38
CA GLY A 82 39.32 -3.61 -4.98
C GLY A 82 38.80 -4.66 -4.00
N GLU A 83 39.23 -4.66 -2.74
CA GLU A 83 38.80 -5.63 -1.72
C GLU A 83 37.40 -5.30 -1.19
N THR A 84 37.07 -4.01 -1.09
CA THR A 84 35.72 -3.54 -0.78
C THR A 84 34.72 -3.87 -1.88
N LEU A 85 35.14 -3.78 -3.15
CA LEU A 85 34.28 -4.15 -4.28
C LEU A 85 34.04 -5.67 -4.35
N ALA A 86 35.07 -6.49 -4.07
CA ALA A 86 34.93 -7.93 -3.99
C ALA A 86 34.00 -8.37 -2.83
N GLY A 87 34.10 -7.73 -1.67
CA GLY A 87 33.21 -7.98 -0.52
C GLY A 87 31.75 -7.58 -0.78
N TRP A 88 31.52 -6.50 -1.53
CA TRP A 88 30.17 -6.07 -1.92
C TRP A 88 29.50 -7.06 -2.89
N TRP A 89 30.26 -7.67 -3.80
CA TRP A 89 29.75 -8.66 -4.75
C TRP A 89 29.32 -9.97 -4.07
N ASP A 90 30.08 -10.47 -3.10
CA ASP A 90 29.67 -11.65 -2.30
C ASP A 90 28.42 -11.35 -1.44
N GLY A 91 28.33 -10.15 -0.86
CA GLY A 91 27.14 -9.70 -0.14
C GLY A 91 25.89 -9.65 -1.02
N LEU A 92 26.02 -9.15 -2.25
CA LEU A 92 24.92 -9.08 -3.22
C LEU A 92 24.45 -10.46 -3.68
N LEU A 93 25.38 -11.38 -3.97
CA LEU A 93 25.06 -12.76 -4.36
C LEU A 93 24.41 -13.55 -3.20
N LYS A 94 24.82 -13.29 -1.95
CA LYS A 94 24.21 -13.89 -0.75
C LYS A 94 22.87 -13.26 -0.34
N ALA A 95 22.61 -12.01 -0.70
CA ALA A 95 21.39 -11.29 -0.32
C ALA A 95 20.13 -11.76 -1.09
N VAL A 96 20.29 -12.58 -2.13
CA VAL A 96 19.16 -13.11 -2.92
C VAL A 96 18.40 -14.17 -2.12
N PRO A 97 17.06 -14.07 -1.99
CA PRO A 97 16.25 -15.11 -1.36
C PRO A 97 16.50 -16.47 -1.99
N LYS A 98 17.04 -17.42 -1.20
CA LYS A 98 17.42 -18.75 -1.70
C LYS A 98 16.24 -19.53 -2.30
N LYS A 99 15.03 -19.32 -1.75
CA LYS A 99 13.80 -20.01 -2.14
C LYS A 99 12.62 -19.04 -2.07
N LYS A 100 11.63 -19.28 -2.93
CA LYS A 100 10.34 -18.57 -2.91
C LYS A 100 9.62 -18.86 -1.59
N VAL A 101 9.07 -17.83 -0.95
CA VAL A 101 8.24 -17.98 0.25
C VAL A 101 6.90 -18.63 -0.08
N SER A 102 6.42 -19.53 0.79
CA SER A 102 5.09 -20.13 0.66
C SER A 102 3.98 -19.11 0.89
N HIS A 103 2.79 -19.38 0.35
CA HIS A 103 1.64 -18.50 0.50
C HIS A 103 1.28 -18.25 1.98
N SER A 104 1.30 -19.30 2.80
CA SER A 104 1.06 -19.21 4.25
C SER A 104 2.08 -18.31 4.97
N ARG A 105 3.39 -18.46 4.68
CA ARG A 105 4.41 -17.61 5.30
C ARG A 105 4.29 -16.14 4.87
N LYS A 106 3.83 -15.90 3.63
CA LYS A 106 3.53 -14.56 3.14
C LYS A 106 2.30 -13.97 3.84
N SER A 107 1.21 -14.72 3.98
CA SER A 107 -0.02 -14.23 4.62
C SER A 107 0.18 -13.95 6.10
N MET A 108 0.88 -14.83 6.84
CA MET A 108 1.19 -14.60 8.25
C MET A 108 1.99 -13.31 8.47
N ARG A 109 2.95 -13.00 7.58
CA ARG A 109 3.72 -11.75 7.65
C ARG A 109 2.88 -10.51 7.30
N ALA A 110 1.86 -10.67 6.46
CA ALA A 110 0.98 -9.57 6.05
C ALA A 110 -0.18 -9.31 7.03
N ALA A 111 -0.60 -10.32 7.79
CA ALA A 111 -1.74 -10.24 8.72
C ALA A 111 -1.60 -9.11 9.76
N ASN A 112 -0.38 -8.88 10.25
CA ASN A 112 -0.12 -7.84 11.26
C ASN A 112 -0.06 -6.41 10.69
N LYS A 113 -0.25 -6.23 9.39
CA LYS A 113 -0.12 -4.94 8.69
C LYS A 113 -1.48 -4.31 8.36
N GLY A 114 -2.55 -4.71 9.05
CA GLY A 114 -3.88 -4.13 8.87
C GLY A 114 -3.94 -2.62 9.16
N LEU A 115 -4.86 -1.93 8.46
CA LEU A 115 -5.23 -0.55 8.76
C LEU A 115 -5.96 -0.53 10.11
N LYS A 116 -5.59 0.40 10.98
CA LYS A 116 -6.24 0.56 12.29
C LYS A 116 -7.50 1.38 12.08
N ASP A 117 -8.57 0.98 12.75
CA ASP A 117 -9.83 1.72 12.72
C ASP A 117 -9.65 3.09 13.37
N ARG A 118 -10.21 4.12 12.73
CA ARG A 118 -10.18 5.49 13.24
C ARG A 118 -11.41 5.74 14.10
N VAL A 119 -11.21 5.87 15.40
CA VAL A 119 -12.27 6.20 16.37
C VAL A 119 -12.51 7.71 16.50
N ASP A 120 -11.62 8.53 15.94
CA ASP A 120 -11.62 9.99 16.08
C ASP A 120 -12.59 10.70 15.11
N LEU A 121 -13.71 10.08 14.76
CA LEU A 121 -14.71 10.64 13.84
C LEU A 121 -15.84 11.29 14.62
N VAL A 122 -16.00 12.61 14.46
CA VAL A 122 -17.04 13.41 15.12
C VAL A 122 -17.89 14.12 14.07
N HIS A 123 -19.16 14.37 14.37
CA HIS A 123 -20.05 15.11 13.48
C HIS A 123 -19.69 16.62 13.44
N CYS A 124 -19.75 17.23 12.27
CA CYS A 124 -19.55 18.67 12.11
C CYS A 124 -20.78 19.45 12.63
N SER A 125 -20.57 20.50 13.43
CA SER A 125 -21.63 21.36 13.95
C SER A 125 -22.35 22.21 12.89
N GLY A 126 -21.73 22.45 11.74
CA GLY A 126 -22.34 23.21 10.65
C GLY A 126 -23.20 22.34 9.72
N CYS A 127 -22.58 21.32 9.11
CA CYS A 127 -23.22 20.51 8.06
C CYS A 127 -23.61 19.09 8.48
N GLY A 128 -23.31 18.68 9.71
CA GLY A 128 -23.62 17.33 10.23
C GLY A 128 -22.80 16.18 9.63
N LYS A 129 -21.91 16.43 8.65
CA LYS A 129 -21.06 15.39 8.04
C LYS A 129 -19.96 14.94 9.00
N PRO A 130 -19.53 13.66 8.93
CA PRO A 130 -18.41 13.18 9.74
C PRO A 130 -17.13 13.91 9.36
N LYS A 131 -16.38 14.34 10.37
CA LYS A 131 -15.06 14.96 10.25
C LYS A 131 -14.10 14.32 11.27
N ALA A 132 -12.80 14.43 11.03
CA ALA A 132 -11.82 14.03 12.03
C ALA A 132 -11.81 15.00 13.22
N GLN A 133 -11.60 14.48 14.43
CA GLN A 133 -11.48 15.26 15.66
C GLN A 133 -10.32 16.26 15.53
N HIS A 134 -10.51 17.50 15.98
CA HIS A 134 -9.57 18.63 15.84
C HIS A 134 -9.30 19.13 14.40
N HIS A 135 -9.90 18.53 13.37
CA HIS A 135 -9.81 19.03 12.01
C HIS A 135 -11.02 19.90 11.63
N LEU A 136 -10.79 20.85 10.71
CA LEU A 136 -11.87 21.58 10.05
C LEU A 136 -12.63 20.61 9.13
N CYS A 137 -13.94 20.82 8.99
CA CYS A 137 -14.74 20.02 8.08
C CYS A 137 -14.32 20.32 6.62
N GLY A 138 -13.90 19.28 5.89
CA GLY A 138 -13.50 19.44 4.48
C GLY A 138 -14.63 19.97 3.59
N PHE A 139 -15.88 19.64 3.90
CA PHE A 139 -17.05 20.12 3.15
C PHE A 139 -17.30 21.62 3.39
N CYS A 140 -17.50 22.03 4.64
CA CYS A 140 -17.73 23.44 4.97
C CYS A 140 -16.56 24.32 4.53
N TYR A 141 -15.32 23.86 4.73
CA TYR A 141 -14.14 24.62 4.32
C TYR A 141 -14.08 24.83 2.81
N ALA A 142 -14.41 23.79 2.02
CA ALA A 142 -14.45 23.90 0.56
C ALA A 142 -15.51 24.91 0.08
N GLU A 143 -16.70 24.89 0.67
CA GLU A 143 -17.79 25.81 0.35
C GLU A 143 -17.43 27.26 0.71
N LEU A 144 -16.91 27.48 1.91
CA LEU A 144 -16.47 28.81 2.37
C LEU A 144 -15.34 29.37 1.50
N ASN A 145 -14.37 28.54 1.12
CA ASN A 145 -13.28 28.99 0.25
C ASN A 145 -13.79 29.31 -1.16
N ARG A 146 -14.76 28.56 -1.70
CA ARG A 146 -15.38 28.87 -3.00
C ARG A 146 -16.12 30.20 -2.94
N ALA A 147 -16.96 30.41 -1.92
CA ALA A 147 -17.68 31.66 -1.71
C ALA A 147 -16.73 32.86 -1.57
N ARG A 148 -15.66 32.71 -0.77
CA ARG A 148 -14.61 33.75 -0.63
C ARG A 148 -13.93 34.06 -1.96
N LYS A 149 -13.62 33.05 -2.77
CA LYS A 149 -12.97 33.28 -4.07
C LYS A 149 -13.87 34.07 -5.02
N VAL A 150 -15.17 33.76 -5.04
CA VAL A 150 -16.15 34.50 -5.84
C VAL A 150 -16.25 35.96 -5.37
N SER A 151 -16.37 36.19 -4.07
CA SER A 151 -16.48 37.57 -3.54
C SER A 151 -15.21 38.39 -3.79
N LEU A 152 -14.01 37.79 -3.64
CA LEU A 152 -12.74 38.45 -3.99
C LEU A 152 -12.65 38.76 -5.48
N GLY A 153 -13.13 37.86 -6.35
CA GLY A 153 -13.22 38.09 -7.79
C GLY A 153 -14.10 39.29 -8.12
N SER A 154 -15.32 39.32 -7.58
CA SER A 154 -16.27 40.43 -7.79
C SER A 154 -15.73 41.78 -7.29
N GLN A 155 -15.07 41.79 -6.13
CA GLN A 155 -14.44 43.01 -5.61
C GLN A 155 -13.30 43.52 -6.50
N LYS A 156 -12.48 42.61 -7.06
CA LYS A 156 -11.42 42.99 -8.00
C LYS A 156 -11.98 43.62 -9.27
N LEU A 157 -13.06 43.06 -9.82
CA LEU A 157 -13.73 43.65 -10.99
C LEU A 157 -14.27 45.04 -10.68
N ALA A 158 -14.98 45.20 -9.55
CA ALA A 158 -15.50 46.50 -9.13
C ALA A 158 -14.38 47.55 -8.95
N GLN A 159 -13.29 47.20 -8.27
CA GLN A 159 -12.14 48.11 -8.08
C GLN A 159 -11.43 48.45 -9.38
N SER A 160 -11.32 47.51 -10.32
CA SER A 160 -10.73 47.78 -11.64
C SER A 160 -11.58 48.75 -12.48
N GLY A 161 -12.90 48.69 -12.36
CA GLY A 161 -13.81 49.66 -12.97
C GLY A 161 -13.65 51.06 -12.37
N VAL A 162 -13.53 51.14 -11.05
CA VAL A 162 -13.30 52.41 -10.34
C VAL A 162 -11.95 53.03 -10.73
N GLN A 163 -10.86 52.26 -10.77
CA GLN A 163 -9.55 52.80 -11.19
C GLN A 163 -9.53 53.28 -12.65
N LYS A 164 -10.25 52.60 -13.56
CA LYS A 164 -10.33 53.04 -14.96
C LYS A 164 -11.13 54.34 -15.12
N SER A 165 -12.14 54.56 -14.26
CA SER A 165 -12.86 55.84 -14.22
C SER A 165 -12.03 56.99 -13.62
N LEU A 166 -11.08 56.68 -12.74
CA LEU A 166 -10.20 57.65 -12.09
C LEU A 166 -8.99 58.07 -12.95
N ASN A 167 -8.75 57.41 -14.08
CA ASN A 167 -7.73 57.82 -15.06
C ASN A 167 -8.31 57.86 -16.49
N PRO A 168 -9.12 58.87 -16.81
CA PRO A 168 -9.82 58.96 -18.10
C PRO A 168 -8.93 59.47 -19.27
N GLN A 169 -7.63 59.70 -19.06
CA GLN A 169 -6.74 60.38 -20.02
C GLN A 169 -5.55 59.48 -20.41
N GLN A 170 -5.80 58.38 -21.12
CA GLN A 170 -4.86 57.72 -22.05
C GLN A 170 -5.61 57.04 -23.19
#